data_AF-A0A7X8AX94-F1
#
_entry.id   AF-A0A7X8AX94-F1
#
_cell.length_a   1.000
_cell.length_b   1.000
_cell.length_c   1.000
_cell.angle_alpha   90.00
_cell.angle_beta   90.00
_cell.angle_gamma   90.00
#
_symmetry.space_group_name_H-M   'P 1'
#
loop_
_entity.id
_entity.type
_entity.pdbx_description
1 polymer ?
#
loop_
_entity_poly.entity_id
_entity_poly.type
_entity_poly.pdbx_seq_one_letter_code
_entity_poly.pdbx_strand_id
1 'polypeptide(L)' 'MRKPSIRFIIIIIALILLFPIPIRYKDGGTVKYQALLYSITDYHALRGVDGYDTGIEIKILGRRVYENTTFGK' A
#
# COMPACT_ATOMS: atom_id res chain seq x y z
N MET A 1 -38.89 -6.77 14.66
CA MET A 1 -37.74 -6.52 13.75
C MET A 1 -36.55 -6.04 14.56
N ARG A 2 -35.51 -6.87 14.75
CA ARG A 2 -34.28 -6.47 15.46
C ARG A 2 -33.47 -5.59 14.50
N LYS A 3 -33.39 -4.29 14.78
CA LYS A 3 -32.54 -3.38 13.99
C LYS A 3 -31.08 -3.81 14.20
N PRO A 4 -30.27 -4.00 13.14
CA PRO A 4 -28.85 -4.22 13.33
C PRO A 4 -28.29 -3.07 14.16
N SER A 5 -27.55 -3.40 15.22
CA SER A 5 -26.99 -2.37 16.09
C SER A 5 -25.99 -1.56 15.27
N ILE A 6 -26.14 -0.24 15.25
CA ILE A 6 -25.29 0.69 14.48
C ILE A 6 -23.79 0.43 14.71
N ARG A 7 -23.41 -0.02 15.92
CA ARG A 7 -22.04 -0.45 16.26
C ARG A 7 -21.50 -1.53 15.31
N PHE A 8 -22.31 -2.54 14.97
CA PHE A 8 -21.89 -3.59 14.04
C PHE A 8 -21.63 -3.05 12.64
N ILE A 9 -22.47 -2.13 12.17
CA ILE A 9 -22.32 -1.50 10.85
C ILE A 9 -21.01 -0.71 10.80
N ILE A 10 -20.70 0.06 11.84
CA ILE A 10 -19.45 0.84 11.93
C ILE A 10 -18.22 -0.07 11.89
N ILE A 11 -18.24 -1.18 12.63
CA ILE A 11 -17.11 -2.13 12.66
C ILE A 11 -16.87 -2.74 11.27
N ILE A 12 -17.94 -3.11 10.56
CA ILE A 12 -17.84 -3.66 9.20
C ILE A 12 -17.24 -2.63 8.24
N ILE A 13 -17.71 -1.38 8.28
CA ILE A 13 -17.18 -0.30 7.44
C ILE A 13 -15.69 -0.05 7.76
N ALA A 14 -15.32 -0.04 9.04
CA ALA A 14 -13.93 0.13 9.44
C ALA A 14 -13.03 -0.99 8.89
N LEU A 15 -13.47 -2.25 8.95
CA LEU A 15 -12.72 -3.38 8.38
C LEU A 15 -12.53 -3.25 6.86
N ILE A 16 -13.55 -2.79 6.14
CA ILE A 16 -13.46 -2.56 4.68
C ILE A 16 -12.47 -1.43 4.37
N LEU A 17 -12.46 -0.35 5.17
CA LEU A 17 -11.52 0.77 4.99
C LEU A 17 -10.05 0.42 5.30
N LEU A 18 -9.81 -0.63 6.08
CA LEU A 18 -8.46 -1.15 6.33
C LEU A 18 -7.93 -2.02 5.19
N PHE A 19 -8.79 -2.45 4.26
CA PHE A 19 -8.37 -3.25 3.12
C PHE A 19 -7.56 -2.38 2.15
N PRO A 20 -6.34 -2.79 1.78
CA PRO A 20 -5.49 -1.97 0.94
C PRO A 20 -5.97 -1.98 -0.52
N ILE A 21 -5.92 -0.80 -1.15
CA ILE A 21 -6.21 -0.61 -2.57
C ILE A 21 -4.89 -0.65 -3.34
N PRO A 22 -4.71 -1.56 -4.31
CA PRO A 22 -3.53 -1.61 -5.15
C PRO A 22 -3.55 -0.50 -6.20
N ILE A 23 -2.50 0.33 -6.20
CA ILE A 23 -2.27 1.42 -7.15
C ILE A 23 -1.03 1.05 -7.97
N ARG A 24 -1.19 0.86 -9.27
CA ARG A 24 -0.09 0.52 -10.18
C ARG A 24 0.51 1.78 -10.77
N TYR A 25 1.84 1.90 -10.73
CA TYR A 25 2.56 3.00 -11.35
C TYR A 25 2.88 2.69 -12.81
N LYS A 26 3.09 3.74 -13.61
CA LYS A 26 3.48 3.65 -15.02
C LYS A 26 5.00 3.59 -15.20
N ASP A 27 5.68 2.89 -14.30
CA ASP A 27 7.15 2.79 -14.25
C ASP A 27 7.64 1.38 -14.59
N GLY A 28 6.75 0.48 -15.04
CA GLY A 28 7.10 -0.85 -15.51
C GLY A 28 6.74 -1.99 -14.55
N GLY A 29 6.34 -1.70 -13.31
CA GLY A 29 5.94 -2.76 -12.38
C GLY A 29 5.66 -2.37 -10.94
N THR A 30 5.89 -1.13 -10.51
CA THR A 30 5.69 -0.75 -9.11
C THR A 30 4.21 -0.80 -8.73
N VAL A 31 3.93 -1.38 -7.57
CA VAL A 31 2.59 -1.46 -6.99
C VAL A 31 2.60 -0.89 -5.58
N LYS A 32 1.73 0.07 -5.32
CA LYS A 32 1.47 0.59 -3.98
C LYS A 32 0.14 0.10 -3.45
N TYR A 33 0.19 -0.68 -2.38
CA TYR A 33 -0.95 -1.08 -1.59
C TYR A 33 -1.26 0.01 -0.57
N GLN A 34 -2.26 0.84 -0.85
CA GLN A 34 -2.64 1.96 0.01
C GLN A 34 -3.90 1.63 0.81
N ALA A 35 -3.78 1.62 2.13
CA ALA A 35 -4.90 1.58 3.07
C ALA A 35 -5.03 2.93 3.80
N LEU A 36 -6.06 3.08 4.64
CA LEU A 36 -6.30 4.31 5.39
C LEU A 36 -5.14 4.67 6.36
N LEU A 37 -4.58 3.66 7.03
CA LEU A 37 -3.58 3.86 8.10
C LEU A 37 -2.15 3.50 7.68
N TYR A 38 -1.97 2.81 6.57
CA TYR A 38 -0.66 2.35 6.11
C TYR A 38 -0.61 2.30 4.59
N SER A 39 0.60 2.34 4.06
CA SER A 39 0.85 2.01 2.66
C SER A 39 2.10 1.18 2.52
N ILE A 40 2.03 0.15 1.69
CA ILE A 40 3.16 -0.69 1.32
C ILE A 40 3.43 -0.45 -0.15
N THR A 41 4.62 0.01 -0.49
CA THR A 41 5.06 0.18 -1.87
C THR A 41 6.05 -0.94 -2.20
N ASP A 42 5.69 -1.76 -3.18
CA ASP A 42 6.57 -2.73 -3.81
C ASP A 42 7.11 -2.10 -5.09
N TYR A 43 8.37 -1.67 -5.04
CA TYR A 43 9.06 -1.05 -6.14
C TYR A 43 9.55 -2.10 -7.13
N HIS A 44 9.18 -1.91 -8.39
CA HIS A 44 9.64 -2.71 -9.50
C HIS A 44 9.70 -1.82 -10.74
N ALA A 45 10.54 -0.78 -10.64
CA ALA A 45 10.64 0.24 -11.66
C ALA A 45 11.67 -0.17 -12.71
N LEU A 46 11.33 -0.03 -13.99
CA LEU A 46 12.24 -0.23 -15.11
C LEU A 46 13.34 0.83 -15.08
N ARG A 47 14.60 0.36 -15.05
CA ARG A 47 15.79 1.21 -15.13
C ARG A 47 16.43 1.08 -16.51
N GLY A 48 15.83 1.77 -17.49
CA GLY A 48 16.37 1.84 -18.84
C GLY A 48 16.56 0.47 -19.49
N VAL A 49 17.77 0.21 -20.01
CA VAL A 49 18.12 -1.05 -20.72
C VAL A 49 18.63 -2.13 -19.74
N ASP A 50 19.08 -1.74 -18.55
CA ASP A 50 19.96 -2.56 -17.69
C ASP A 50 19.27 -3.10 -16.42
N GLY A 51 17.94 -3.25 -16.43
CA GLY A 51 17.21 -4.04 -15.42
C GLY A 51 16.13 -3.28 -14.67
N TYR A 52 15.84 -3.75 -13.44
CA TYR A 52 14.79 -3.21 -12.57
C TYR A 52 15.37 -2.72 -11.26
N ASP A 53 14.99 -1.51 -10.87
CA ASP A 53 15.15 -1.08 -9.49
C ASP A 53 14.04 -1.70 -8.64
N THR A 54 14.45 -2.46 -7.64
CA THR A 54 13.55 -3.18 -6.74
C THR A 54 13.67 -2.70 -5.31
N GLY A 55 12.59 -2.81 -4.55
CA GLY A 55 12.59 -2.46 -3.15
C GLY A 55 11.23 -2.50 -2.49
N ILE A 56 11.20 -2.40 -1.17
CA ILE A 56 9.96 -2.34 -0.39
C ILE A 56 10.03 -1.12 0.53
N GLU A 57 8.98 -0.30 0.52
CA GLU A 57 8.78 0.80 1.47
C GLU A 57 7.47 0.57 2.22
N ILE A 58 7.52 0.69 3.55
CA ILE A 58 6.34 0.62 4.41
C ILE A 58 6.17 1.97 5.11
N LYS A 59 4.99 2.55 4.96
CA LYS A 59 4.56 3.75 5.67
C LYS A 59 3.39 3.42 6.58
N ILE A 60 3.43 3.95 7.79
CA ILE A 60 2.34 3.90 8.77
C ILE A 60 2.02 5.34 9.14
N LEU A 61 0.75 5.74 9.03
CA LEU A 61 0.28 7.11 9.31
C LEU A 61 1.10 8.19 8.58
N GLY A 62 1.53 7.89 7.35
CA GLY A 62 2.36 8.77 6.53
C GLY A 62 3.85 8.82 6.92
N ARG A 63 4.27 8.16 8.01
CA ARG A 63 5.68 8.04 8.38
C ARG A 63 6.29 6.76 7.80
N ARG A 64 7.49 6.88 7.22
CA ARG A 64 8.28 5.73 6.79
C ARG A 64 8.77 4.97 8.02
N VAL A 65 8.44 3.68 8.09
CA VAL A 65 8.87 2.79 9.18
C VAL A 65 9.88 1.77 8.66
N TYR A 66 9.81 1.43 7.37
CA TYR A 66 10.73 0.52 6.72
C TYR A 66 11.01 0.96 5.30
N GLU A 67 12.28 0.86 4.90
CA GLU A 67 12.74 1.14 3.56
C GLU A 67 13.90 0.19 3.26
N ASN A 68 13.73 -0.65 2.25
CA ASN A 68 14.80 -1.47 1.71
C ASN A 68 14.73 -1.37 0.20
N THR A 69 15.51 -0.46 -0.38
CA THR A 69 15.49 -0.19 -1.81
C THR A 69 16.87 -0.33 -2.41
N THR A 70 16.92 -0.79 -3.64
CA THR A 70 18.15 -0.89 -4.44
C THR A 70 18.44 0.43 -5.19
N PHE A 71 17.53 1.41 -5.14
CA PHE A 71 17.72 2.75 -5.72
C PHE A 71 19.01 3.39 -5.17
N GLY A 72 19.95 3.71 -6.06
CA GLY A 72 21.15 4.48 -5.73
C GLY A 72 22.36 3.69 -5.21
N LYS A 73 22.39 2.35 -5.36
CA LYS A 73 23.65 1.59 -5.36
C LYS A 73 24.26 1.51 -6.76
#